data_AF-A0A7C5DIQ1-F1
#
_entry.id   AF-A0A7C5DIQ1-F1
#
_cell.length_a   1.000
_cell.length_b   1.000
_cell.length_c   1.000
_cell.angle_alpha   90.00
_cell.angle_beta   90.00
_cell.angle_gamma   90.00
#
_symmetry.space_group_name_H-M   'P 1'
#
loop_
_entity.id
_entity.type
_entity.pdbx_description
1 polymer ?
#
loop_
_entity_poly.entity_id
_entity_poly.type
_entity_poly.pdbx_seq_one_letter_code
_entity_poly.pdbx_strand_id
1 'polypeptide(L)' 'MAKKMKRHMTHEEEFEIMKLVLDKFLWLGVGIMAFGFYKMISLRESLGYGLSVLTAGAVLLIVFIIILVREYNFLGRK' A
#
# COMPACT_ATOMS: atom_id res chain seq x y z
N MET A 1 -31.38 -5.79 -28.01
CA MET A 1 -29.98 -5.55 -27.63
C MET A 1 -29.95 -4.72 -26.34
N ALA A 2 -29.53 -5.30 -25.22
CA ALA A 2 -29.46 -4.56 -23.95
C ALA A 2 -28.26 -3.60 -23.98
N LYS A 3 -28.54 -2.29 -23.96
CA LYS A 3 -27.54 -1.23 -23.84
C LYS A 3 -26.81 -1.41 -22.51
N LYS A 4 -25.56 -1.86 -22.54
CA LYS A 4 -24.69 -2.01 -21.37
C LYS A 4 -24.46 -0.62 -20.77
N MET A 5 -25.28 -0.22 -19.81
CA MET A 5 -25.07 1.01 -19.05
C MET A 5 -23.72 0.91 -18.36
N LYS A 6 -22.79 1.78 -18.75
CA LYS A 6 -21.53 1.96 -18.03
C LYS A 6 -21.91 2.55 -16.67
N ARG A 7 -21.95 1.71 -15.63
CA ARG A 7 -22.15 2.17 -14.26
C ARG A 7 -20.94 3.03 -13.90
N HIS A 8 -21.17 4.34 -13.76
CA HIS A 8 -20.24 5.20 -13.04
C HIS A 8 -20.47 4.92 -11.56
N MET A 9 -19.39 4.65 -10.83
CA MET A 9 -19.48 4.53 -9.38
C MET A 9 -19.80 5.88 -8.77
N THR A 10 -20.54 5.86 -7.66
CA THR A 10 -20.71 7.06 -6.84
C THR A 10 -19.41 7.36 -6.09
N HIS A 11 -19.19 8.61 -5.70
CA HIS A 11 -17.98 9.00 -4.95
C HIS A 11 -17.79 8.22 -3.64
N GLU A 12 -18.88 7.74 -3.03
CA GLU A 12 -18.84 6.89 -1.85
C GLU A 12 -18.28 5.50 -2.16
N GLU A 13 -18.71 4.89 -3.28
CA GLU A 13 -18.18 3.61 -3.75
C GLU A 13 -16.69 3.74 -4.10
N GLU A 14 -16.27 4.84 -4.73
CA GLU A 14 -14.85 5.11 -5.05
C GLU A 14 -13.99 5.18 -3.78
N PHE A 15 -14.52 5.81 -2.73
CA PHE A 15 -13.84 5.91 -1.44
C PHE A 15 -13.70 4.55 -0.75
N GLU A 16 -14.74 3.71 -0.78
CA GLU A 16 -14.68 2.36 -0.22
C GLU A 16 -13.66 1.48 -0.96
N ILE A 17 -13.63 1.55 -2.29
CA ILE A 17 -12.62 0.83 -3.08
C ILE A 17 -11.22 1.34 -2.75
N MET A 18 -11.02 2.65 -2.61
CA MET A 18 -9.71 3.20 -2.23
C MET A 18 -9.23 2.66 -0.87
N LYS A 19 -10.11 2.51 0.13
CA LYS A 19 -9.75 1.87 1.42
C LYS A 19 -9.38 0.40 1.26
N LEU A 20 -10.12 -0.35 0.45
CA LEU A 20 -9.83 -1.77 0.19
C LEU A 20 -8.51 -1.95 -0.55
N VAL A 21 -8.22 -1.07 -1.50
CA VAL A 21 -6.96 -1.06 -2.24
C VAL A 21 -5.80 -0.68 -1.32
N LEU A 22 -6.00 0.31 -0.45
CA LEU A 22 -5.05 0.69 0.59
C LEU A 22 -4.65 -0.50 1.45
N ASP A 23 -5.61 -1.22 2.03
CA ASP A 23 -5.32 -2.36 2.89
C ASP A 23 -4.42 -3.39 2.19
N LYS A 24 -4.70 -3.71 0.92
CA LYS A 24 -3.87 -4.61 0.11
C LYS A 24 -2.44 -4.10 -0.12
N PHE A 25 -2.25 -2.80 -0.33
CA PHE A 25 -0.92 -2.22 -0.48
C PHE A 25 -0.13 -2.15 0.84
N LEU A 26 -0.82 -1.89 1.96
CA LEU A 26 -0.23 -1.93 3.30
C LEU A 26 0.32 -3.32 3.61
N TRP A 27 -0.43 -4.37 3.24
CA TRP A 27 0.01 -5.76 3.34
C TRP A 27 1.29 -6.06 2.55
N LEU A 28 1.50 -5.44 1.38
CA LEU A 28 2.74 -5.61 0.62
C LEU A 28 3.95 -5.01 1.36
N GLY A 29 3.81 -3.80 1.91
CA GLY A 29 4.88 -3.18 2.69
C GLY A 29 5.20 -3.96 3.97
N VAL A 30 4.17 -4.44 4.66
CA VAL A 30 4.33 -5.34 5.83
C VAL A 30 5.03 -6.64 5.43
N GLY A 31 4.68 -7.23 4.29
CA GLY A 31 5.34 -8.43 3.77
C GLY A 31 6.84 -8.21 3.50
N ILE A 32 7.21 -7.08 2.89
CA ILE A 32 8.61 -6.73 2.63
C ILE A 32 9.38 -6.54 3.95
N MET A 33 8.78 -5.84 4.93
CA MET A 33 9.41 -5.66 6.24
C MET A 33 9.56 -6.98 6.99
N ALA A 34 8.53 -7.83 7.00
CA ALA A 34 8.57 -9.16 7.60
C ALA A 34 9.66 -10.03 6.95
N PHE A 35 9.83 -9.93 5.64
CA PHE A 35 10.89 -10.62 4.90
C PHE A 35 12.30 -10.10 5.26
N GLY A 36 12.47 -8.77 5.35
CA GLY A 36 13.72 -8.15 5.81
C GLY A 36 14.09 -8.61 7.23
N PHE A 37 13.10 -8.63 8.12
CA PHE A 37 13.26 -9.11 9.49
C PHE A 37 13.59 -10.62 9.55
N TYR A 38 12.90 -11.44 8.75
CA TYR A 38 13.20 -12.86 8.64
C TYR A 38 14.64 -13.12 8.16
N LYS A 39 15.14 -12.34 7.20
CA LYS A 39 16.53 -12.41 6.74
C LYS A 39 17.53 -12.06 7.85
N MET A 40 17.20 -11.09 8.72
CA MET A 40 18.04 -10.76 9.88
C MET A 40 18.10 -11.89 10.91
N ILE A 41 16.96 -12.51 11.22
CA ILE A 41 16.90 -13.59 12.22
C ILE A 41 17.53 -14.89 11.69
N SER A 42 17.44 -15.16 10.39
CA SER A 42 17.95 -16.40 9.80
C SER A 42 19.48 -16.54 9.80
N LEU A 43 20.26 -15.59 10.35
CA LEU A 43 21.74 -15.62 10.52
C LEU A 43 22.57 -15.93 9.24
N ARG A 44 21.91 -16.10 8.08
CA ARG A 44 22.54 -16.42 6.80
C ARG A 44 23.03 -15.20 6.04
N GLU A 45 22.46 -14.04 6.33
CA GLU A 45 22.73 -12.78 5.63
C GLU A 45 23.38 -11.78 6.58
N SER A 46 24.18 -10.86 6.02
CA SER A 46 24.73 -9.74 6.79
C SER A 46 23.60 -8.91 7.40
N LEU A 47 23.75 -8.55 8.68
CA LEU A 47 22.87 -7.62 9.40
C LEU A 47 22.58 -6.34 8.59
N GLY A 48 23.57 -5.84 7.83
CA GLY A 48 23.41 -4.67 6.98
C GLY A 48 22.45 -4.88 5.80
N TYR A 49 22.42 -6.08 5.23
CA TYR A 49 21.49 -6.40 4.15
C TYR A 49 20.04 -6.43 4.68
N GLY A 50 19.80 -7.11 5.81
CA GLY A 50 18.48 -7.16 6.44
C GLY A 50 17.94 -5.77 6.84
N LEU A 51 18.80 -4.93 7.40
CA LEU A 51 18.49 -3.52 7.70
C LEU A 51 18.11 -2.74 6.43
N SER A 52 18.85 -2.89 5.34
CA SER A 52 18.54 -2.19 4.08
C SER A 52 17.17 -2.58 3.50
N VAL A 53 16.79 -3.86 3.60
CA VAL A 53 15.47 -4.36 3.16
C VAL A 53 14.35 -3.84 4.05
N LEU A 54 14.55 -3.79 5.37
CA LEU A 54 13.60 -3.18 6.30
C LEU A 54 13.42 -1.68 6.01
N THR A 55 14.51 -0.95 5.82
CA THR A 55 14.46 0.48 5.47
C THR A 55 13.76 0.70 4.13
N ALA A 56 14.04 -0.14 3.12
CA ALA A 56 13.33 -0.08 1.84
C ALA A 56 11.82 -0.30 1.99
N GLY A 57 11.41 -1.29 2.80
CA GLY A 57 10.00 -1.54 3.12
C GLY A 57 9.34 -0.36 3.83
N ALA A 58 10.03 0.26 4.78
CA ALA A 58 9.54 1.43 5.49
C ALA A 58 9.38 2.65 4.56
N VAL A 59 10.37 2.92 3.71
CA VAL A 59 10.29 4.02 2.71
C VAL A 59 9.14 3.79 1.74
N LEU A 60 8.96 2.56 1.25
CA LEU A 60 7.87 2.19 0.36
C LEU A 60 6.49 2.42 1.01
N LEU A 61 6.32 2.07 2.29
CA LEU A 61 5.10 2.37 3.04
C LEU A 61 4.85 3.87 3.18
N ILE A 62 5.89 4.65 3.49
CA ILE A 62 5.78 6.12 3.60
C ILE A 62 5.32 6.72 2.27
N VAL A 63 5.90 6.28 1.15
CA VAL A 63 5.50 6.74 -0.19
C VAL A 63 4.02 6.43 -0.45
N PHE A 64 3.57 5.22 -0.14
CA PHE A 64 2.15 4.86 -0.29
C PHE A 64 1.25 5.73 0.58
N ILE A 65 1.60 5.94 1.86
CA ILE A 65 0.84 6.81 2.78
C ILE A 65 0.71 8.22 2.21
N ILE A 66 1.80 8.79 1.67
CA ILE A 66 1.78 10.14 1.07
C ILE A 66 0.81 10.20 -0.12
N ILE A 67 0.85 9.21 -1.01
CA ILE A 67 -0.05 9.14 -2.17
C ILE A 67 -1.51 9.05 -1.70
N LEU A 68 -1.79 8.25 -0.69
CA LEU A 68 -3.14 8.04 -0.16
C LEU A 68 -3.69 9.28 0.54
N VAL A 69 -2.90 9.93 1.38
CA VAL A 69 -3.34 11.17 2.05
C VAL A 69 -3.62 12.24 1.00
N ARG A 70 -2.82 12.32 -0.07
CA ARG A 70 -3.08 13.24 -1.17
C ARG A 70 -4.39 12.94 -1.89
N GLU A 71 -4.65 11.67 -2.22
CA GLU A 71 -5.88 11.28 -2.92
C GLU A 71 -7.12 11.45 -2.04
N TYR A 72 -7.03 11.06 -0.77
CA TYR A 72 -8.10 11.24 0.20
C TYR A 72 -8.43 12.73 0.39
N ASN A 73 -7.41 13.57 0.52
CA ASN A 73 -7.60 15.01 0.70
C ASN A 73 -8.05 15.73 -0.59
N PHE A 74 -7.93 15.06 -1.74
CA PHE A 74 -8.50 15.51 -3.01
C PHE A 74 -9.99 15.17 -3.09
N LEU A 75 -10.36 13.94 -2.72
CA LEU A 75 -11.76 13.49 -2.66
C LEU A 75 -12.56 14.23 -1.58
N GLY A 76 -11.99 14.43 -0.38
CA GLY A 76 -12.67 15.13 0.72
C GLY A 76 -12.83 16.64 0.51
N ARG A 77 -12.27 17.22 -0.55
CA ARG A 77 -12.43 18.64 -0.93
C ARG A 77 -13.44 18.88 -2.06
N LYS A 78 -13.99 17.82 -2.65
CA LYS A 78 -15.11 17.89 -3.61
C LYS A 78 -16.42 17.52 -2.93
#